data_AF-B5VQ76-F1
#
_entry.id   AF-B5VQ76-F1
#
_cell.length_a   1.000
_cell.length_b   1.000
_cell.length_c   1.000
_cell.angle_alpha   90.00
_cell.angle_beta   90.00
_cell.angle_gamma   90.00
#
_symmetry.space_group_name_H-M   'P 1'
#
loop_
_entity.id
_entity.type
_entity.pdbx_description
1 polymer ?
#
loop_
_entity_poly.entity_id
_entity_poly.type
_entity_poly.pdbx_seq_one_letter_code
_entity_poly.pdbx_strand_id
1 'polypeptide(L)'
;MQKPTLARKKTGKVFKQTKYINIGKSKALALQSQLVPINARVTIDTITRKIVSPQEAYGDFTGLDSQYGYYTRIASSFTDLFMKGPLKEGYTQSVYVPLTTRDTSIPELSSLPTAETNPHILLVFSTWDTLARAFKLDQDQFVDCQGPQEFFDAQLPCPVSNSDVADAIPMTLTTLSTVF
;
A
#
# COMPACT_ATOMS: atom_id res chain seq x y z
N MET A 1 -6.89 -51.78 -17.48
CA MET A 1 -7.73 -51.10 -16.46
C MET A 1 -7.69 -49.60 -16.70
N GLN A 2 -8.72 -49.02 -17.33
CA GLN A 2 -8.85 -47.58 -17.51
C GLN A 2 -9.37 -46.95 -16.22
N LYS A 3 -8.67 -45.94 -15.69
CA LYS A 3 -9.17 -45.14 -14.56
C LYS A 3 -10.28 -44.20 -15.06
N PRO A 4 -11.43 -44.09 -14.38
CA PRO A 4 -12.47 -43.14 -14.78
C PRO A 4 -12.00 -41.72 -14.52
N THR A 5 -11.92 -40.91 -15.57
CA THR A 5 -11.70 -39.46 -15.48
C THR A 5 -12.96 -38.82 -14.92
N LEU A 6 -12.94 -38.43 -13.64
CA LEU A 6 -13.99 -37.60 -13.04
C LEU A 6 -13.97 -36.22 -13.72
N ALA A 7 -14.91 -36.01 -14.64
CA ALA A 7 -15.14 -34.70 -15.25
C ALA A 7 -15.57 -33.71 -14.15
N ARG A 8 -14.66 -32.80 -13.79
CA ARG A 8 -14.91 -31.72 -12.84
C ARG A 8 -15.96 -30.77 -13.45
N LYS A 9 -17.21 -30.85 -13.00
CA LYS A 9 -18.27 -29.88 -13.36
C LYS A 9 -17.78 -28.47 -13.00
N LYS A 10 -17.50 -27.65 -14.01
CA LYS A 10 -17.30 -26.21 -13.85
C LYS A 10 -18.65 -25.59 -13.45
N THR A 11 -18.88 -25.45 -12.15
CA THR A 11 -19.92 -24.56 -11.63
C THR A 11 -19.45 -23.12 -11.83
N GLY A 12 -19.72 -22.56 -13.02
CA GLY A 12 -19.51 -21.13 -13.25
C GLY A 12 -20.35 -20.35 -12.25
N LYS A 13 -19.71 -19.54 -11.38
CA LYS A 13 -20.43 -18.57 -10.55
C LYS A 13 -21.21 -17.66 -11.48
N VAL A 14 -22.54 -17.71 -11.41
CA VAL A 14 -23.41 -16.77 -12.11
C VAL A 14 -23.10 -15.38 -11.54
N PHE A 15 -22.53 -14.50 -12.36
CA PHE A 15 -22.25 -13.12 -11.99
C PHE A 15 -23.57 -12.39 -11.82
N LYS A 16 -24.05 -12.30 -10.57
CA LYS A 16 -25.25 -11.54 -10.27
C LYS A 16 -24.93 -10.05 -10.36
N GLN A 17 -25.74 -9.32 -11.11
CA GLN A 17 -25.61 -7.88 -11.30
C GLN A 17 -26.86 -7.15 -10.79
N THR A 18 -26.72 -5.88 -10.44
CA THR A 18 -27.81 -5.03 -9.93
C THR A 18 -27.68 -3.60 -10.45
N LYS A 19 -28.82 -2.89 -10.54
CA LYS A 19 -28.88 -1.44 -10.79
C LYS A 19 -29.00 -0.61 -9.50
N TYR A 20 -29.23 -1.26 -8.35
CA TYR A 20 -29.48 -0.58 -7.09
C TYR A 20 -28.22 -0.53 -6.24
N ILE A 21 -27.91 0.65 -5.72
CA ILE A 21 -26.67 0.93 -4.99
C ILE A 21 -26.99 1.52 -3.62
N ASN A 22 -26.35 0.98 -2.59
CA ASN A 22 -26.37 1.57 -1.26
C ASN A 22 -25.36 2.73 -1.19
N ILE A 23 -25.85 3.94 -0.95
CA ILE A 23 -25.05 5.16 -0.80
C ILE A 23 -25.09 5.72 0.63
N GLY A 24 -25.48 4.89 1.62
CA GLY A 24 -25.61 5.30 3.03
C GLY A 24 -26.89 6.10 3.35
N LYS A 25 -27.83 6.22 2.40
CA LYS A 25 -29.15 6.84 2.60
C LYS A 25 -30.21 5.80 2.94
N SER A 26 -31.39 6.26 3.39
CA SER A 26 -32.53 5.39 3.75
C SER A 26 -33.10 4.56 2.60
N LYS A 27 -32.84 4.96 1.34
CA LYS A 27 -33.27 4.25 0.12
C LYS A 27 -32.08 4.06 -0.80
N ALA A 28 -32.02 2.91 -1.46
CA ALA A 28 -31.01 2.62 -2.48
C ALA A 28 -31.21 3.52 -3.71
N LEU A 29 -30.09 3.96 -4.30
CA LEU A 29 -30.09 4.74 -5.53
C LEU A 29 -30.12 3.78 -6.74
N ALA A 30 -31.04 3.97 -7.66
CA ALA A 30 -31.09 3.21 -8.91
C ALA A 30 -30.28 3.92 -10.01
N LEU A 31 -29.36 3.19 -10.63
CA LEU A 31 -28.59 3.63 -11.80
C LEU A 31 -29.50 3.77 -13.03
N GLN A 32 -29.15 4.70 -13.92
CA GLN A 32 -29.93 4.96 -15.15
C GLN A 32 -29.84 3.81 -16.17
N SER A 33 -28.63 3.37 -16.50
CA SER A 33 -28.41 2.42 -17.61
C SER A 33 -27.36 1.35 -17.32
N GLN A 34 -26.62 1.45 -16.21
CA GLN A 34 -25.52 0.56 -15.89
C GLN A 34 -25.93 -0.50 -14.87
N LEU A 35 -25.28 -1.66 -14.96
CA LEU A 35 -25.37 -2.74 -14.00
C LEU A 35 -24.01 -2.96 -13.35
N VAL A 36 -23.99 -3.18 -12.04
CA VAL A 36 -22.78 -3.51 -11.29
C VAL A 36 -22.84 -4.92 -10.74
N PRO A 37 -21.70 -5.61 -10.61
CA PRO A 37 -21.63 -6.83 -9.81
C PRO A 37 -22.12 -6.57 -8.38
N ILE A 38 -22.89 -7.51 -7.83
CA ILE A 38 -23.28 -7.45 -6.41
C ILE A 38 -22.01 -7.50 -5.54
N ASN A 39 -21.99 -6.70 -4.48
CA ASN A 39 -20.87 -6.50 -3.54
C ASN A 39 -19.65 -5.75 -4.11
N ALA A 40 -19.77 -5.12 -5.28
CA ALA A 40 -18.76 -4.18 -5.76
C ALA A 40 -18.92 -2.80 -5.09
N ARG A 41 -17.80 -2.18 -4.70
CA ARG A 41 -17.75 -0.76 -4.34
C ARG A 41 -17.55 0.06 -5.61
N VAL A 42 -18.36 1.09 -5.80
CA VAL A 42 -18.32 1.97 -6.97
C VAL A 42 -18.47 3.43 -6.56
N THR A 43 -17.93 4.33 -7.37
CA THR A 43 -18.18 5.78 -7.27
C THR A 43 -19.32 6.15 -8.20
N ILE A 44 -20.26 6.96 -7.71
CA ILE A 44 -21.49 7.30 -8.45
C ILE A 44 -21.70 8.80 -8.38
N ASP A 45 -21.98 9.38 -9.54
CA ASP A 45 -22.57 10.71 -9.62
C ASP A 45 -24.06 10.61 -9.26
N THR A 46 -24.43 11.22 -8.14
CA THR A 46 -25.81 11.17 -7.64
C THR A 46 -26.81 12.00 -8.45
N ILE A 47 -26.32 12.95 -9.28
CA ILE A 47 -27.14 13.78 -10.16
C ILE A 47 -27.46 12.99 -11.43
N THR A 48 -26.43 12.53 -12.15
CA THR A 48 -26.61 11.79 -13.41
C THR A 48 -26.98 10.31 -13.19
N ARG A 49 -26.79 9.79 -11.97
CA ARG A 49 -27.04 8.39 -11.57
C ARG A 49 -26.28 7.39 -12.44
N LYS A 50 -25.01 7.73 -12.71
CA LYS A 50 -24.06 6.91 -13.46
C LYS A 50 -22.85 6.59 -12.59
N ILE A 51 -22.29 5.42 -12.85
CA ILE A 51 -20.98 5.03 -12.34
C ILE A 51 -19.96 5.88 -13.08
N VAL A 52 -19.11 6.53 -12.31
CA VAL A 52 -18.06 7.41 -12.79
C VAL A 52 -16.74 6.96 -12.19
N SER A 53 -15.64 7.33 -12.81
CA SER A 53 -14.34 7.16 -12.16
C SER A 53 -14.27 8.04 -10.91
N PRO A 54 -13.46 7.69 -9.89
CA PRO A 54 -13.18 8.62 -8.80
C PRO A 54 -12.74 10.00 -9.34
N GLN A 55 -11.85 10.04 -10.33
CA GLN A 55 -11.33 11.27 -10.93
C GLN A 55 -12.43 12.15 -11.55
N GLU A 56 -13.43 11.56 -12.19
CA GLU A 56 -14.61 12.30 -12.68
C GLU A 56 -15.46 12.87 -11.53
N ALA A 57 -15.55 12.17 -10.40
CA ALA A 57 -16.38 12.57 -9.27
C ALA A 57 -15.72 13.63 -8.36
N TYR A 58 -14.40 13.55 -8.17
CA TYR A 58 -13.67 14.40 -7.22
C TYR A 58 -12.54 15.23 -7.88
N GLY A 59 -12.39 15.17 -9.20
CA GLY A 59 -11.36 15.88 -9.95
C GLY A 59 -9.96 15.27 -9.74
N ASP A 60 -8.95 16.13 -9.79
CA ASP A 60 -7.54 15.74 -9.64
C ASP A 60 -7.18 15.28 -8.21
N PHE A 61 -8.11 15.34 -7.25
CA PHE A 61 -7.89 14.95 -5.85
C PHE A 61 -8.29 13.49 -5.56
N THR A 62 -7.86 12.57 -6.42
CA THR A 62 -8.26 11.15 -6.36
C THR A 62 -7.07 10.23 -6.45
N GLY A 63 -7.20 9.01 -5.92
CA GLY A 63 -6.03 8.16 -5.87
C GLY A 63 -5.02 8.68 -4.87
N LEU A 64 -3.75 8.70 -5.29
CA LEU A 64 -2.62 9.17 -4.51
C LEU A 64 -2.67 10.67 -4.24
N ASP A 65 -3.42 11.41 -5.06
CA ASP A 65 -3.58 12.86 -4.96
C ASP A 65 -4.78 13.25 -4.07
N SER A 66 -5.47 12.27 -3.48
CA SER A 66 -6.58 12.53 -2.58
C SER A 66 -6.10 12.89 -1.18
N GLN A 67 -6.69 13.94 -0.61
CA GLN A 67 -6.51 14.29 0.81
C GLN A 67 -7.22 13.33 1.78
N TYR A 68 -7.95 12.32 1.26
CA TYR A 68 -8.80 11.45 2.08
C TYR A 68 -8.52 9.96 1.87
N GLY A 69 -8.15 9.29 2.97
CA GLY A 69 -7.97 7.83 3.02
C GLY A 69 -6.57 7.36 2.64
N TYR A 70 -6.43 6.05 2.42
CA TYR A 70 -5.19 5.41 2.01
C TYR A 70 -5.48 4.20 1.12
N TYR A 71 -4.49 3.82 0.30
CA TYR A 71 -4.52 2.59 -0.48
C TYR A 71 -3.74 1.51 0.24
N THR A 72 -4.33 0.32 0.35
CA THR A 72 -3.62 -0.86 0.85
C THR A 72 -3.06 -1.66 -0.31
N ARG A 73 -1.79 -2.05 -0.19
CA ARG A 73 -1.09 -2.89 -1.16
C ARG A 73 -0.36 -4.00 -0.41
N ILE A 74 -0.32 -5.19 -1.01
CA ILE A 74 0.51 -6.30 -0.53
C ILE A 74 1.75 -6.35 -1.42
N ALA A 75 2.93 -6.24 -0.83
CA ALA A 75 4.20 -6.55 -1.47
C ALA A 75 4.56 -8.00 -1.15
N SER A 76 4.88 -8.81 -2.16
CA SER A 76 5.18 -10.24 -1.98
C SER A 76 6.66 -10.52 -1.74
N SER A 77 7.52 -9.52 -1.94
CA SER A 77 8.97 -9.60 -1.84
C SER A 77 9.54 -8.27 -1.35
N PHE A 78 10.80 -8.25 -0.95
CA PHE A 78 11.53 -7.04 -0.59
C PHE A 78 11.59 -6.08 -1.79
N THR A 79 11.91 -6.57 -2.99
CA THR A 79 11.94 -5.78 -4.23
C THR A 79 10.59 -5.13 -4.53
N ASP A 80 9.50 -5.85 -4.30
CA ASP A 80 8.14 -5.38 -4.56
C ASP A 80 7.75 -4.18 -3.67
N LEU A 81 8.40 -3.97 -2.53
CA LEU A 81 8.18 -2.78 -1.71
C LEU A 81 8.48 -1.50 -2.51
N PHE A 82 9.57 -1.51 -3.27
CA PHE A 82 10.06 -0.36 -4.02
C PHE A 82 9.50 -0.33 -5.45
N MET A 83 9.54 -1.45 -6.17
CA MET A 83 9.30 -1.49 -7.62
C MET A 83 7.82 -1.57 -8.00
N LYS A 84 6.95 -2.02 -7.09
CA LYS A 84 5.50 -2.13 -7.33
C LYS A 84 4.71 -1.09 -6.53
N GLY A 85 5.33 0.05 -6.24
CA GLY A 85 4.67 1.20 -5.64
C GLY A 85 3.54 1.75 -6.51
N PRO A 86 2.60 2.52 -5.93
CA PRO A 86 1.49 3.07 -6.68
C PRO A 86 1.90 4.29 -7.53
N LEU A 87 3.07 4.88 -7.26
CA LEU A 87 3.63 6.03 -7.97
C LEU A 87 4.41 5.58 -9.20
N LYS A 88 4.15 6.18 -10.36
CA LYS A 88 4.85 5.86 -11.62
C LYS A 88 6.34 6.16 -11.55
N GLU A 89 6.72 7.24 -10.87
CA GLU A 89 8.12 7.65 -10.70
C GLU A 89 8.79 7.00 -9.49
N GLY A 90 8.04 6.17 -8.74
CA GLY A 90 8.52 5.54 -7.52
C GLY A 90 8.52 6.49 -6.32
N TYR A 91 9.21 6.08 -5.27
CA TYR A 91 9.42 6.88 -4.08
C TYR A 91 10.68 7.72 -4.24
N THR A 92 10.60 9.01 -3.95
CA THR A 92 11.78 9.90 -4.01
C THR A 92 12.68 9.72 -2.80
N GLN A 93 12.13 9.19 -1.70
CA GLN A 93 12.89 8.88 -0.48
C GLN A 93 12.37 7.60 0.17
N SER A 94 13.28 6.85 0.75
CA SER A 94 13.06 5.61 1.48
C SER A 94 13.68 5.70 2.86
N VAL A 95 12.86 5.55 3.89
CA VAL A 95 13.27 5.73 5.28
C VAL A 95 13.00 4.46 6.06
N TYR A 96 14.05 3.92 6.65
CA TYR A 96 13.94 2.79 7.56
C TYR A 96 13.54 3.27 8.95
N VAL A 97 12.50 2.65 9.51
CA VAL A 97 12.02 2.91 10.87
C VAL A 97 12.21 1.62 11.69
N PRO A 98 13.23 1.56 12.56
CA PRO A 98 13.51 0.36 13.31
C PRO A 98 12.43 0.12 14.37
N LEU A 99 11.80 -1.05 14.30
CA LEU A 99 10.97 -1.58 15.37
C LEU A 99 11.89 -2.31 16.34
N THR A 100 12.13 -1.74 17.51
CA THR A 100 13.18 -2.23 18.40
C THR A 100 12.74 -3.53 19.06
N THR A 101 13.51 -4.61 18.83
CA THR A 101 13.55 -5.76 19.73
C THR A 101 15.03 -6.17 19.88
N ARG A 102 15.67 -5.69 20.95
CA ARG A 102 17.07 -5.98 21.37
C ARG A 102 18.17 -5.24 20.59
N ASP A 103 19.37 -5.26 21.18
CA ASP A 103 20.66 -4.67 20.77
C ASP A 103 21.15 -5.15 19.39
N THR A 104 20.35 -4.90 18.36
CA THR A 104 20.71 -5.20 16.99
C THR A 104 21.50 -4.01 16.47
N SER A 105 22.77 -4.23 16.14
CA SER A 105 23.59 -3.22 15.47
C SER A 105 22.99 -2.96 14.10
N ILE A 106 22.30 -1.83 13.97
CA ILE A 106 21.81 -1.34 12.69
C ILE A 106 22.97 -0.56 12.05
N PRO A 107 23.29 -0.81 10.77
CA PRO A 107 24.28 0.00 10.06
C PRO A 107 23.90 1.49 10.13
N GLU A 108 24.88 2.37 10.36
CA GLU A 108 24.63 3.81 10.38
C GLU A 108 24.11 4.26 9.00
N LEU A 109 22.85 4.67 8.97
CA LEU A 109 22.20 5.32 7.84
C LEU A 109 22.22 6.83 8.06
N SER A 110 22.28 7.58 6.96
CA SER A 110 22.25 9.04 7.00
C SER A 110 21.02 9.58 7.72
N SER A 111 21.11 10.77 8.30
CA SER A 111 19.95 11.49 8.81
C SER A 111 19.05 11.96 7.65
N LEU A 112 17.76 12.16 7.91
CA LEU A 112 16.76 12.60 6.93
C LEU A 112 17.29 13.77 6.06
N PRO A 113 17.27 13.64 4.72
CA PRO A 113 17.68 14.73 3.82
C PRO A 113 16.67 15.89 3.86
N THR A 114 17.11 17.05 3.38
CA THR A 114 16.21 18.22 3.22
C THR A 114 15.08 17.87 2.26
N ALA A 115 13.84 18.20 2.65
CA ALA A 115 12.66 17.93 1.86
C ALA A 115 12.74 18.52 0.44
N GLU A 116 12.57 17.68 -0.58
CA GLU A 116 12.33 18.16 -1.94
C GLU A 116 10.93 18.79 -2.06
N THR A 117 10.68 19.52 -3.14
CA THR A 117 9.34 20.06 -3.42
C THR A 117 8.41 18.91 -3.82
N ASN A 118 7.47 18.53 -2.94
CA ASN A 118 6.58 17.37 -3.03
C ASN A 118 7.27 15.99 -2.90
N PRO A 119 7.75 15.62 -1.71
CA PRO A 119 8.44 14.34 -1.52
C PRO A 119 7.47 13.16 -1.49
N HIS A 120 7.85 12.06 -2.15
CA HIS A 120 7.15 10.79 -2.11
C HIS A 120 7.92 9.81 -1.21
N ILE A 121 7.57 9.80 0.07
CA ILE A 121 8.34 9.10 1.10
C ILE A 121 7.77 7.69 1.35
N LEU A 122 8.63 6.68 1.25
CA LEU A 122 8.36 5.31 1.73
C LEU A 122 8.90 5.14 3.14
N LEU A 123 8.04 4.87 4.11
CA LEU A 123 8.43 4.48 5.46
C LEU A 123 8.34 2.97 5.60
N VAL A 124 9.44 2.32 6.00
CA VAL A 124 9.48 0.87 6.23
C VAL A 124 9.69 0.57 7.70
N PHE A 125 8.63 0.07 8.34
CA PHE A 125 8.64 -0.35 9.74
C PHE A 125 8.95 -1.85 9.83
N SER A 126 10.09 -2.22 10.40
CA SER A 126 10.47 -3.62 10.57
C SER A 126 11.52 -3.79 11.66
N THR A 127 11.68 -5.01 12.17
CA THR A 127 12.94 -5.41 12.82
C THR A 127 14.02 -5.63 11.76
N TRP A 128 15.28 -5.39 12.10
CA TRP A 128 16.40 -5.54 11.16
C TRP A 128 16.52 -6.99 10.67
N ASP A 129 16.39 -7.97 11.56
CA ASP A 129 16.45 -9.40 11.20
C ASP A 129 15.40 -9.83 10.19
N THR A 130 14.19 -9.28 10.30
CA THR A 130 13.09 -9.57 9.36
C THR A 130 13.40 -8.97 8.00
N LEU A 131 13.92 -7.73 7.99
CA LEU A 131 14.29 -7.02 6.78
C LEU A 131 15.48 -7.70 6.06
N ALA A 132 16.52 -8.05 6.79
CA ALA A 132 17.69 -8.76 6.28
C ALA A 132 17.32 -10.15 5.74
N ARG A 133 16.39 -10.86 6.39
CA ARG A 133 15.86 -12.13 5.89
C ARG A 133 15.08 -11.95 4.59
N ALA A 134 14.23 -10.93 4.50
CA ALA A 134 13.48 -10.62 3.28
C ALA A 134 14.44 -10.26 2.14
N PHE A 135 15.43 -9.40 2.38
CA PHE A 135 16.49 -9.09 1.42
C PHE A 135 17.23 -10.34 0.93
N LYS A 136 17.61 -11.23 1.84
CA LYS A 136 18.32 -12.47 1.48
C LYS A 136 17.51 -13.39 0.57
N LEU A 137 16.18 -13.39 0.69
CA LEU A 137 15.31 -14.20 -0.18
C LEU A 137 15.27 -13.67 -1.61
N ASP A 138 15.50 -12.37 -1.80
CA ASP A 138 15.52 -11.69 -3.10
C ASP A 138 16.93 -11.32 -3.55
N GLN A 139 17.97 -11.85 -2.91
CA GLN A 139 19.36 -11.48 -3.16
C GLN A 139 19.79 -11.72 -4.62
N ASP A 140 19.18 -12.69 -5.29
CA ASP A 140 19.40 -13.02 -6.70
C ASP A 140 18.94 -11.92 -7.66
N GLN A 141 18.05 -11.03 -7.22
CA GLN A 141 17.56 -9.89 -8.00
C GLN A 141 18.48 -8.67 -7.91
N PHE A 142 19.48 -8.68 -7.03
CA PHE A 142 20.39 -7.56 -6.79
C PHE A 142 21.82 -7.92 -7.21
N VAL A 143 22.46 -7.02 -7.94
CA VAL A 143 23.87 -7.15 -8.33
C VAL A 143 24.68 -6.22 -7.44
N ASP A 144 25.73 -6.75 -6.81
CA ASP A 144 26.70 -6.02 -5.98
C ASP A 144 26.19 -5.38 -4.67
N CYS A 145 24.90 -5.54 -4.31
CA CYS A 145 24.38 -5.05 -3.03
C CYS A 145 24.86 -5.88 -1.83
N GLN A 146 25.43 -5.24 -0.82
CA GLN A 146 25.94 -5.88 0.40
C GLN A 146 24.86 -6.14 1.45
N GLY A 147 23.75 -5.38 1.41
CA GLY A 147 22.65 -5.57 2.35
C GLY A 147 21.49 -4.60 2.17
N PRO A 148 20.42 -4.76 2.98
CA PRO A 148 19.22 -3.94 2.88
C PRO A 148 19.47 -2.46 3.18
N GLN A 149 20.55 -2.09 3.90
CA GLN A 149 20.91 -0.70 4.18
C GLN A 149 21.09 0.14 2.92
N GLU A 150 21.51 -0.45 1.81
CA GLU A 150 21.73 0.28 0.55
C GLU A 150 20.42 0.72 -0.13
N PHE A 151 19.28 0.25 0.36
CA PHE A 151 17.94 0.56 -0.16
C PHE A 151 17.22 1.64 0.64
N PHE A 152 17.89 2.23 1.64
CA PHE A 152 17.33 3.28 2.47
C PHE A 152 18.21 4.52 2.42
N ASP A 153 17.59 5.67 2.18
CA ASP A 153 18.26 6.97 2.17
C ASP A 153 18.56 7.46 3.58
N ALA A 154 17.68 7.11 4.52
CA ALA A 154 17.81 7.52 5.91
C ALA A 154 17.23 6.50 6.89
N GLN A 155 17.63 6.65 8.15
CA GLN A 155 16.98 6.00 9.28
C GLN A 155 16.34 7.04 10.18
N LEU A 156 15.09 6.78 10.57
CA LEU A 156 14.38 7.58 11.56
C LEU A 156 14.17 6.75 12.82
N PRO A 157 15.04 6.88 13.84
CA PRO A 157 14.87 6.16 15.09
C PRO A 157 13.57 6.60 15.79
N CYS A 158 12.81 5.63 16.29
CA CYS A 158 11.68 5.94 17.17
C CYS A 158 12.25 6.43 18.51
N PRO A 159 11.76 7.55 19.07
CA PRO A 159 12.28 8.10 20.34
C PRO A 159 12.05 7.18 21.54
N VAL A 160 11.15 6.21 21.41
CA VAL A 160 10.91 5.16 22.39
C VAL A 160 11.29 3.82 21.81
N SER A 161 11.90 2.98 22.64
CA SER A 161 12.11 1.57 22.32
C SER A 161 10.76 0.86 22.31
N ASN A 162 10.05 0.93 21.18
CA ASN A 162 8.77 0.25 21.01
C ASN A 162 8.91 -0.92 20.03
N SER A 163 8.44 -2.08 20.47
CA SER A 163 8.31 -3.28 19.64
C SER A 163 6.98 -3.33 18.91
N ASP A 164 5.99 -2.52 19.31
CA ASP A 164 4.67 -2.48 18.69
C ASP A 164 4.62 -1.46 17.54
N VAL A 165 4.24 -1.97 16.37
CA VAL A 165 4.02 -1.21 15.15
C VAL A 165 2.90 -0.19 15.35
N ALA A 166 1.89 -0.53 16.15
CA ALA A 166 0.69 0.28 16.35
C ALA A 166 1.00 1.66 16.94
N ASP A 167 1.95 1.75 17.87
CA ASP A 167 2.36 3.05 18.41
C ASP A 167 3.53 3.66 17.63
N ALA A 168 4.40 2.84 17.01
CA ALA A 168 5.52 3.34 16.22
C ALA A 168 5.04 4.23 15.05
N ILE A 169 3.96 3.82 14.36
CA ILE A 169 3.39 4.57 13.23
C ILE A 169 3.03 6.03 13.62
N PRO A 170 2.14 6.29 14.59
CA PRO A 170 1.74 7.66 14.92
C PRO A 170 2.91 8.50 15.45
N MET A 171 3.85 7.91 16.19
CA MET A 171 5.04 8.62 16.67
C MET A 171 5.93 9.07 15.51
N THR A 172 6.27 8.16 14.60
CA THR A 172 7.08 8.46 13.41
C THR A 172 6.41 9.51 12.53
N LEU A 173 5.10 9.39 12.28
CA LEU A 173 4.36 10.38 11.49
C LEU A 173 4.34 11.76 12.17
N THR A 174 4.21 11.81 13.49
CA THR A 174 4.29 13.06 14.25
C THR A 174 5.68 13.69 14.13
N THR A 175 6.75 12.91 14.27
CA THR A 175 8.11 13.40 14.08
C THR A 175 8.33 13.93 12.66
N LEU A 176 7.88 13.20 11.63
CA LEU A 176 8.01 13.65 10.24
C LEU A 176 7.24 14.95 9.98
N SER A 177 6.06 15.13 10.58
CA SER A 177 5.29 16.38 10.44
C SER A 177 5.95 17.62 11.05
N THR A 178 7.03 17.46 11.82
CA THR A 178 7.85 18.57 12.31
C THR A 178 9.06 18.87 11.43
N VAL A 179 9.41 17.95 10.53
CA VAL A 179 10.55 18.05 9.63
C VAL A 179 10.12 18.49 8.22
N PHE A 180 8.89 18.17 7.83
CA PHE A 180 8.23 18.52 6.56
C PHE A 180 6.99 19.40 6.82
#